data_AF-A0A532T325-F1
#
_entry.id   AF-A0A532T325-F1
#
_cell.length_a   1.000
_cell.length_b   1.000
_cell.length_c   1.000
_cell.angle_alpha   90.00
_cell.angle_beta   90.00
_cell.angle_gamma   90.00
#
_symmetry.space_group_name_H-M   'P 1'
#
loop_
_entity.id
_entity.type
_entity.pdbx_description
1 polymer ?
#
loop_
_entity_poly.entity_id
_entity_poly.type
_entity_poly.pdbx_seq_one_letter_code
_entity_poly.pdbx_strand_id
1 'polypeptide(L)'
;MFVRLKKIKDKYYAYHVQNKRVRGKVKQKVKGYIGRAYFPKKTNEKDFFEFVNENINNYNKPFKEIIEDLIKWEFLKHNLKDIELDKFLIKKDNNKIILKLNEGYLYDKTIKNMIKFQPVGDDEYIIGKEFAEVFVKAGIDIPKELFVKLFEKIIKN
;
A
#
# COMPACT_ATOMS: atom_id res chain seq x y z
N MET A 1 10.39 -10.58 -5.85
CA MET A 1 11.12 -9.76 -4.84
C MET A 1 10.18 -9.54 -3.67
N PHE A 2 10.66 -9.58 -2.43
CA PHE A 2 9.83 -9.42 -1.24
C PHE A 2 10.48 -8.47 -0.23
N VAL A 3 9.71 -7.99 0.74
CA VAL A 3 10.21 -7.18 1.86
C VAL A 3 10.68 -8.11 2.97
N ARG A 4 11.93 -7.93 3.41
CA ARG A 4 12.47 -8.60 4.60
C ARG A 4 12.72 -7.57 5.69
N LEU A 5 12.29 -7.88 6.90
CA LEU A 5 12.58 -7.10 8.10
C LEU A 5 13.85 -7.61 8.78
N LYS A 6 14.64 -6.68 9.32
CA LYS A 6 15.82 -6.96 10.16
C LYS A 6 15.75 -6.12 11.42
N LYS A 7 15.87 -6.75 12.59
CA LYS A 7 15.96 -6.07 13.89
C LYS A 7 17.41 -5.64 14.16
N ILE A 8 17.63 -4.37 14.51
CA ILE A 8 18.92 -3.78 14.88
C ILE A 8 18.68 -2.82 16.05
N LYS A 9 19.29 -3.07 17.23
CA LYS A 9 19.15 -2.22 18.42
C LYS A 9 17.68 -1.81 18.69
N ASP A 10 16.81 -2.82 18.74
CA ASP A 10 15.35 -2.71 18.94
C ASP A 10 14.52 -1.98 17.89
N LYS A 11 15.15 -1.59 16.78
CA LYS A 11 14.46 -1.00 15.64
C LYS A 11 14.40 -2.00 14.49
N TYR A 12 13.30 -2.00 13.76
CA TYR A 12 13.16 -2.80 12.55
C TYR A 12 13.47 -1.98 11.31
N TYR A 13 14.16 -2.60 10.38
CA TYR A 13 14.57 -2.01 9.11
C TYR A 13 14.15 -2.94 7.98
N ALA A 14 13.57 -2.36 6.94
CA ALA A 14 13.06 -3.11 5.80
C ALA A 14 14.02 -3.04 4.61
N TYR A 15 14.14 -4.18 3.93
CA TYR A 15 14.99 -4.36 2.78
C TYR A 15 14.23 -5.04 1.65
N HIS A 16 14.50 -4.63 0.42
CA HIS A 16 14.13 -5.40 -0.75
C HIS A 16 15.06 -6.60 -0.88
N VAL A 17 14.49 -7.79 -0.99
CA VAL A 17 15.24 -9.04 -1.12
C VAL A 17 14.70 -9.84 -2.29
N GLN A 18 15.61 -10.50 -3.01
CA GLN A 18 15.27 -11.45 -4.06
C GLN A 18 15.93 -12.80 -3.77
N ASN A 19 15.26 -13.88 -4.19
CA ASN A 19 15.88 -15.20 -4.20
C ASN A 19 16.78 -15.33 -5.45
N LYS A 20 17.94 -15.94 -5.29
CA LYS A 20 18.90 -16.26 -6.34
C LYS A 20 19.40 -17.69 -6.13
N ARG A 21 19.38 -18.55 -7.16
CA ARG A 21 20.03 -19.87 -7.10
C ARG A 21 21.54 -19.71 -7.32
N VAL A 22 22.34 -20.32 -6.44
CA VAL A 22 23.80 -20.35 -6.52
C VAL A 22 24.27 -21.74 -6.13
N ARG A 23 24.94 -22.46 -7.06
CA ARG A 23 25.42 -23.84 -6.87
C ARG A 23 24.33 -24.76 -6.32
N GLY A 24 23.16 -24.78 -6.97
CA GLY A 24 22.00 -25.59 -6.56
C GLY A 24 21.24 -25.11 -5.32
N LYS A 25 21.78 -24.17 -4.53
CA LYS A 25 21.14 -23.66 -3.30
C LYS A 25 20.42 -22.33 -3.54
N VAL A 26 19.25 -22.14 -2.95
CA VAL A 26 18.54 -20.85 -2.95
C VAL A 26 19.18 -19.92 -1.91
N LYS A 27 19.72 -18.79 -2.36
CA LYS A 27 20.27 -17.73 -1.51
C LYS A 27 19.45 -16.45 -1.64
N GLN A 28 19.36 -15.69 -0.55
CA GLN A 28 18.73 -14.36 -0.57
C GLN A 28 19.77 -13.29 -0.89
N LYS A 29 19.47 -12.42 -1.86
CA LYS A 29 20.26 -11.22 -2.18
C LYS A 29 19.48 -9.96 -1.82
N VAL A 30 20.06 -9.13 -0.96
CA VAL A 30 19.54 -7.79 -0.66
C VAL A 30 19.71 -6.92 -1.91
N LYS A 31 18.66 -6.21 -2.31
CA LYS A 31 18.62 -5.34 -3.49
C LYS A 31 18.65 -3.86 -3.11
N GLY A 32 18.15 -3.52 -1.93
CA GLY A 32 18.18 -2.15 -1.45
C GLY A 32 17.55 -2.02 -0.07
N TYR A 33 17.95 -0.98 0.65
CA TYR A 33 17.28 -0.53 1.86
C TYR A 33 16.00 0.24 1.50
N ILE A 34 14.91 -0.02 2.23
CA ILE A 34 13.62 0.64 1.99
C ILE A 34 13.43 1.79 2.96
N GLY A 35 13.59 1.53 4.26
CA GLY A 35 13.30 2.47 5.33
C GLY A 35 13.20 1.78 6.69
N ARG A 36 13.06 2.59 7.75
CA ARG A 36 12.75 2.09 9.09
C ARG A 36 11.30 1.63 9.13
N ALA A 37 11.06 0.44 9.65
CA ALA A 37 9.74 -0.15 9.73
C ALA A 37 9.03 0.21 11.04
N TYR A 38 7.79 0.65 10.90
CA TYR A 38 6.87 0.92 12.00
C TYR A 38 5.66 -0.01 11.91
N PHE A 39 5.13 -0.40 13.06
CA PHE A 39 4.04 -1.39 13.21
C PHE A 39 2.92 -0.75 14.03
N PRO A 40 2.21 0.24 13.48
CA PRO A 40 1.15 0.90 14.22
C PRO A 40 -0.01 -0.07 14.45
N LYS A 41 -0.60 -0.02 15.63
CA LYS A 41 -1.80 -0.81 15.94
C LYS A 41 -3.03 -0.09 15.39
N LYS A 42 -4.02 -0.85 14.95
CA LYS A 42 -5.34 -0.29 14.60
C LYS A 42 -5.99 0.21 15.91
N THR A 43 -6.52 1.42 15.88
CA THR A 43 -7.09 2.11 17.06
C THR A 43 -8.51 2.62 16.82
N ASN A 44 -8.92 2.75 15.57
CA ASN A 44 -10.23 3.24 15.19
C ASN A 44 -10.81 2.33 14.09
N GLU A 45 -12.14 2.18 14.08
CA GLU A 45 -12.90 1.38 13.11
C GLU A 45 -13.85 2.21 12.26
N LYS A 46 -13.63 3.53 12.22
CA LYS A 46 -14.40 4.47 11.40
C LYS A 46 -14.49 3.99 9.94
N ASP A 47 -15.71 4.01 9.40
CA ASP A 47 -15.95 3.65 8.01
C ASP A 47 -15.31 4.68 7.05
N PHE A 48 -14.98 4.24 5.83
CA PHE A 48 -14.36 5.10 4.83
C PHE A 48 -15.28 6.26 4.41
N PHE A 49 -16.58 6.00 4.21
CA PHE A 49 -17.54 7.01 3.76
C PHE A 49 -17.85 8.03 4.87
N GLU A 50 -17.83 7.60 6.13
CA GLU A 50 -17.85 8.52 7.27
C GLU A 50 -16.58 9.39 7.35
N PHE A 51 -15.43 8.87 6.90
CA PHE A 51 -14.18 9.62 6.87
C PHE A 51 -14.20 10.71 5.81
N VAL A 52 -14.62 10.39 4.58
CA VAL A 52 -14.71 11.38 3.50
C VAL A 52 -15.95 12.29 3.62
N ASN A 53 -16.89 11.96 4.50
CA ASN A 53 -18.17 12.68 4.67
C ASN A 53 -18.97 12.78 3.36
N GLU A 54 -18.95 11.69 2.59
CA GLU A 54 -19.62 11.55 1.30
C GLU A 54 -20.19 10.13 1.17
N ASN A 55 -21.20 9.95 0.31
CA ASN A 55 -21.69 8.61 -0.05
C ASN A 55 -21.00 8.10 -1.33
N ILE A 56 -21.08 6.79 -1.60
CA ILE A 56 -20.45 6.17 -2.77
C ILE A 56 -20.93 6.77 -4.12
N ASN A 57 -22.19 7.20 -4.20
CA ASN A 57 -22.77 7.74 -5.43
C ASN A 57 -22.18 9.11 -5.77
N ASN A 58 -21.94 9.94 -4.76
CA ASN A 58 -21.38 11.28 -4.90
C ASN A 58 -19.85 11.27 -4.96
N TYR A 59 -19.21 10.23 -4.42
CA TYR A 59 -17.76 10.12 -4.37
C TYR A 59 -17.15 9.83 -5.75
N ASN A 60 -16.93 10.87 -6.55
CA ASN A 60 -16.39 10.78 -7.91
C ASN A 60 -15.11 11.61 -8.09
N LYS A 61 -14.04 11.21 -7.38
CA LYS A 61 -12.72 11.82 -7.50
C LYS A 61 -11.84 11.15 -8.57
N PRO A 62 -10.78 11.81 -9.05
CA PRO A 62 -9.73 11.18 -9.85
C PRO A 62 -9.11 9.99 -9.12
N PHE A 63 -8.69 8.97 -9.86
CA PHE A 63 -8.16 7.71 -9.31
C PHE A 63 -7.05 7.95 -8.27
N LYS A 64 -6.11 8.85 -8.59
CA LYS A 64 -5.01 9.22 -7.71
C LYS A 64 -5.49 9.79 -6.37
N GLU A 65 -6.48 10.68 -6.39
CA GLU A 65 -7.04 11.28 -5.17
C GLU A 65 -7.77 10.25 -4.31
N ILE A 66 -8.44 9.27 -4.93
CA ILE A 66 -9.08 8.17 -4.20
C ILE A 66 -8.02 7.34 -3.45
N ILE A 67 -6.89 7.02 -4.09
CA ILE A 67 -5.80 6.30 -3.42
C ILE A 67 -5.21 7.14 -2.27
N GLU A 68 -5.05 8.45 -2.45
CA GLU A 68 -4.58 9.35 -1.38
C GLU A 68 -5.56 9.40 -0.20
N ASP A 69 -6.88 9.45 -0.47
CA ASP A 69 -7.92 9.40 0.57
C ASP A 69 -7.91 8.06 1.31
N LEU A 70 -7.75 6.92 0.63
CA LEU A 70 -7.62 5.60 1.26
C LEU A 70 -6.39 5.51 2.18
N ILE A 71 -5.26 6.07 1.76
CA ILE A 71 -4.05 6.12 2.60
C ILE A 71 -4.28 6.99 3.83
N LYS A 72 -4.90 8.16 3.68
CA LYS A 72 -5.22 9.05 4.81
C LYS A 72 -6.23 8.41 5.77
N TRP A 73 -7.20 7.67 5.24
CA TRP A 73 -8.15 6.90 6.05
C TRP A 73 -7.42 5.84 6.89
N GLU A 74 -6.46 5.11 6.31
CA GLU A 74 -5.64 4.18 7.08
C GLU A 74 -4.78 4.89 8.13
N PHE A 75 -4.24 6.08 7.83
CA PHE A 75 -3.49 6.86 8.82
C PHE A 75 -4.38 7.22 10.02
N LEU A 76 -5.65 7.56 9.77
CA LEU A 76 -6.62 7.82 10.82
C LEU A 76 -6.91 6.56 11.65
N LYS A 77 -7.16 5.41 11.00
CA LYS A 77 -7.42 4.11 11.68
C LYS A 77 -6.29 3.73 12.64
N HIS A 78 -5.05 4.08 12.27
CA HIS A 78 -3.83 3.74 13.01
C HIS A 78 -3.29 4.90 13.88
N ASN A 79 -4.01 6.02 14.00
CA ASN A 79 -3.62 7.23 14.75
C ASN A 79 -2.22 7.76 14.39
N LEU A 80 -1.90 7.79 13.09
CA LEU A 80 -0.61 8.19 12.53
C LEU A 80 -0.53 9.68 12.24
N LYS A 81 -0.68 10.52 13.27
CA LYS A 81 -0.72 11.99 13.11
C LYS A 81 0.63 12.63 12.75
N ASP A 82 1.73 11.96 13.07
CA ASP A 82 3.11 12.39 12.84
C ASP A 82 3.72 11.84 11.54
N ILE A 83 2.88 11.19 10.72
CA ILE A 83 3.30 10.60 9.45
C ILE A 83 2.80 11.47 8.29
N GLU A 84 3.72 11.80 7.40
CA GLU A 84 3.43 12.60 6.22
C GLU A 84 3.51 11.76 4.95
N LEU A 85 2.56 12.00 4.03
CA LEU A 85 2.58 11.49 2.67
C LEU A 85 2.98 12.64 1.72
N ASP A 86 4.21 12.59 1.20
CA ASP A 86 4.72 13.54 0.22
C ASP A 86 4.89 12.86 -1.14
N LYS A 87 3.95 13.10 -2.05
CA LYS A 87 3.79 12.43 -3.36
C LYS A 87 3.60 10.91 -3.21
N PHE A 88 4.71 10.19 -3.11
CA PHE A 88 4.72 8.74 -2.90
C PHE A 88 5.58 8.35 -1.69
N LEU A 89 6.23 9.29 -1.02
CA LEU A 89 7.14 9.03 0.08
C LEU A 89 6.40 9.16 1.40
N ILE A 90 6.54 8.14 2.25
CA ILE A 90 6.08 8.20 3.63
C ILE A 90 7.26 8.64 4.49
N LYS A 91 7.05 9.72 5.23
CA LYS A 91 8.05 10.32 6.10
C LYS A 91 7.56 10.38 7.53
N LYS A 92 8.51 10.25 8.46
CA LYS A 92 8.37 10.61 9.87
C LYS A 92 9.62 11.36 10.27
N ASP A 93 9.48 12.56 10.82
CA ASP A 93 10.61 13.42 11.20
C ASP A 93 11.61 13.59 10.04
N ASN A 94 11.13 13.87 8.82
CA ASN A 94 11.90 13.93 7.56
C ASN A 94 12.62 12.65 7.12
N ASN A 95 12.52 11.55 7.87
CA ASN A 95 13.14 10.28 7.52
C ASN A 95 12.17 9.41 6.71
N LYS A 96 12.67 8.76 5.66
CA LYS A 96 11.90 7.77 4.89
C LYS A 96 11.59 6.54 5.75
N ILE A 97 10.32 6.17 5.81
CA ILE A 97 9.85 5.02 6.57
C ILE A 97 9.05 4.03 5.72
N ILE A 98 8.72 2.90 6.33
CA ILE A 98 7.73 1.94 5.83
C ILE A 98 6.77 1.61 6.96
N LEU A 99 5.48 1.51 6.64
CA LEU A 99 4.45 1.11 7.59
C LEU A 99 4.04 -0.33 7.30
N LYS A 100 4.07 -1.18 8.33
CA LYS A 100 3.36 -2.46 8.29
C LYS A 100 1.90 -2.19 8.64
N LEU A 101 1.04 -2.15 7.64
CA LEU A 101 -0.41 -2.02 7.78
C LEU A 101 -1.05 -3.34 7.34
N ASN A 102 -2.06 -3.80 8.08
CA ASN A 102 -2.78 -5.05 7.82
C ASN A 102 -1.82 -6.19 7.42
N GLU A 103 -2.02 -6.80 6.26
CA GLU A 103 -1.18 -7.86 5.71
C GLU A 103 0.01 -7.35 4.87
N GLY A 104 -0.03 -6.09 4.43
CA GLY A 104 0.95 -5.50 3.51
C GLY A 104 1.98 -4.58 4.15
N TYR A 105 2.64 -3.81 3.27
CA TYR A 105 3.57 -2.75 3.63
C TYR A 105 3.34 -1.51 2.78
N LEU A 106 3.08 -0.39 3.42
CA LEU A 106 2.93 0.90 2.76
C LEU A 106 4.28 1.61 2.68
N TYR A 107 4.75 1.87 1.47
CA TYR A 107 5.95 2.65 1.15
C TYR A 107 5.89 3.08 -0.32
N ASP A 108 6.91 3.80 -0.78
CA ASP A 108 6.90 4.47 -2.08
C ASP A 108 6.65 3.57 -3.28
N LYS A 109 7.12 2.32 -3.26
CA LYS A 109 6.87 1.40 -4.37
C LYS A 109 5.43 0.91 -4.38
N THR A 110 4.85 0.55 -3.23
CA THR A 110 3.47 0.05 -3.18
C THR A 110 2.47 1.15 -3.49
N ILE A 111 2.73 2.39 -3.05
CA ILE A 111 1.92 3.55 -3.43
C ILE A 111 1.99 3.82 -4.94
N LYS A 112 3.19 3.80 -5.53
CA LYS A 112 3.34 3.94 -6.99
C LYS A 112 2.62 2.83 -7.76
N ASN A 113 2.70 1.59 -7.27
CA ASN A 113 2.03 0.47 -7.91
C ASN A 113 0.49 0.62 -7.87
N MET A 114 -0.08 1.14 -6.77
CA MET A 114 -1.52 1.45 -6.71
C MET A 114 -1.89 2.52 -7.74
N ILE A 115 -1.20 3.67 -7.71
CA ILE A 115 -1.55 4.83 -8.53
C ILE A 115 -1.30 4.60 -10.03
N LYS A 116 -0.26 3.84 -10.38
CA LYS A 116 0.13 3.55 -11.76
C LYS A 116 -0.27 2.14 -12.18
N PHE A 117 -1.27 1.54 -11.53
CA PHE A 117 -1.76 0.25 -11.94
C PHE A 117 -2.27 0.35 -13.39
N GLN A 118 -1.80 -0.55 -14.23
CA GLN A 118 -2.24 -0.68 -15.61
C GLN A 118 -2.51 -2.17 -15.84
N PRO A 119 -3.71 -2.53 -16.33
CA PRO A 119 -4.04 -3.90 -16.63
C PRO A 119 -3.12 -4.43 -17.72
N VAL A 120 -2.79 -5.72 -17.67
CA VAL A 120 -2.05 -6.41 -18.73
C VAL A 120 -2.90 -7.57 -19.23
N GLY A 121 -3.29 -7.52 -20.50
CA GLY A 121 -4.23 -8.47 -21.10
C GLY A 121 -5.69 -8.08 -20.86
N ASP A 122 -6.59 -8.97 -21.26
CA ASP A 122 -8.03 -8.66 -21.40
C ASP A 122 -8.92 -9.52 -20.48
N ASP A 123 -8.33 -10.43 -19.70
CA ASP A 123 -9.08 -11.28 -18.77
C ASP A 123 -9.42 -10.49 -17.50
N GLU A 124 -10.68 -10.07 -17.38
CA GLU A 124 -11.18 -9.29 -16.25
C GLU A 124 -10.91 -9.96 -14.90
N TYR A 125 -11.00 -11.29 -14.80
CA TYR A 125 -10.74 -11.99 -13.55
C TYR A 125 -9.27 -11.87 -13.14
N ILE A 126 -8.35 -12.03 -14.10
CA ILE A 126 -6.91 -11.86 -13.87
C ILE A 126 -6.61 -10.42 -13.46
N ILE A 127 -7.16 -9.43 -14.19
CA ILE A 127 -6.95 -8.01 -13.88
C ILE A 127 -7.49 -7.67 -12.49
N GLY A 128 -8.68 -8.15 -12.15
CA GLY A 128 -9.30 -7.90 -10.84
C GLY A 128 -8.47 -8.48 -9.70
N LYS A 129 -7.92 -9.68 -9.89
CA LYS A 129 -6.99 -10.29 -8.94
C LYS A 129 -5.71 -9.47 -8.80
N GLU A 130 -5.08 -9.07 -9.90
CA GLU A 130 -3.86 -8.25 -9.87
C GLU A 130 -4.10 -6.90 -9.20
N PHE A 131 -5.24 -6.28 -9.46
CA PHE A 131 -5.66 -5.03 -8.85
C PHE A 131 -5.80 -5.17 -7.34
N ALA A 132 -6.53 -6.19 -6.87
CA ALA A 132 -6.67 -6.50 -5.45
C ALA A 132 -5.32 -6.78 -4.77
N GLU A 133 -4.44 -7.53 -5.43
CA GLU A 133 -3.10 -7.82 -4.90
C GLU A 133 -2.27 -6.56 -4.64
N VAL A 134 -2.46 -5.50 -5.41
CA VAL A 134 -1.74 -4.24 -5.21
C VAL A 134 -2.15 -3.56 -3.90
N PHE A 135 -3.44 -3.56 -3.55
CA PHE A 135 -3.93 -3.05 -2.25
C PHE A 135 -3.46 -3.92 -1.08
N VAL A 136 -3.57 -5.24 -1.21
CA VAL A 136 -3.11 -6.20 -0.18
C VAL A 136 -1.61 -6.02 0.08
N LYS A 137 -0.79 -5.90 -0.98
CA LYS A 137 0.66 -5.64 -0.86
C LYS A 137 0.95 -4.30 -0.21
N ALA A 138 0.13 -3.28 -0.46
CA ALA A 138 0.23 -1.96 0.18
C ALA A 138 -0.25 -1.97 1.64
N GLY A 139 -1.05 -2.95 2.04
CA GLY A 139 -1.68 -2.99 3.36
C GLY A 139 -2.79 -1.95 3.51
N ILE A 140 -3.46 -1.62 2.43
CA ILE A 140 -4.57 -0.66 2.39
C ILE A 140 -5.86 -1.45 2.24
N ASP A 141 -6.80 -1.29 3.17
CA ASP A 141 -8.15 -1.81 2.99
C ASP A 141 -8.91 -0.92 2.00
N ILE A 142 -9.85 -1.51 1.26
CA ILE A 142 -10.73 -0.78 0.34
C ILE A 142 -12.17 -1.26 0.52
N PRO A 143 -13.15 -0.35 0.69
CA PRO A 143 -14.56 -0.72 0.69
C PRO A 143 -14.96 -1.45 -0.60
N LYS A 144 -15.81 -2.47 -0.49
CA LYS A 144 -16.18 -3.33 -1.63
C LYS A 144 -16.81 -2.53 -2.76
N GLU A 145 -17.71 -1.59 -2.43
CA GLU A 145 -18.38 -0.77 -3.44
C GLU A 145 -17.38 0.15 -4.16
N LEU A 146 -16.40 0.68 -3.42
CA LEU A 146 -15.36 1.53 -3.99
C LEU A 146 -14.40 0.70 -4.87
N PHE A 147 -14.07 -0.52 -4.48
CA PHE A 147 -13.25 -1.43 -5.28
C PHE A 147 -13.90 -1.70 -6.64
N VAL A 148 -15.19 -2.07 -6.65
CA VAL A 148 -15.94 -2.30 -7.90
C VAL A 148 -15.94 -1.04 -8.76
N LYS A 149 -16.23 0.13 -8.18
CA LYS A 149 -16.25 1.41 -8.90
C LYS A 149 -14.89 1.77 -9.50
N LEU A 150 -13.79 1.54 -8.77
CA LEU A 150 -12.43 1.78 -9.28
C LEU A 150 -12.05 0.79 -10.38
N PHE A 151 -12.43 -0.47 -10.21
CA PHE A 151 -12.15 -1.53 -11.17
C PHE A 151 -12.87 -1.29 -12.50
N GLU A 152 -14.13 -0.88 -12.48
CA GLU A 152 -14.86 -0.49 -13.68
C GLU A 152 -14.19 0.69 -14.42
N LYS A 153 -13.66 1.66 -13.68
CA LYS A 153 -12.90 2.78 -14.27
C LYS A 153 -11.60 2.32 -14.93
N ILE A 154 -11.03 1.19 -14.52
CA ILE A 154 -9.80 0.64 -15.11
C ILE A 154 -10.12 -0.14 -16.38
N ILE A 155 -11.20 -0.92 -16.40
CA ILE A 155 -11.59 -1.72 -17.58
C ILE A 155 -12.19 -0.85 -18.70
N LYS A 156 -12.96 0.19 -18.34
CA LYS A 156 -13.66 1.04 -19.32
C LYS A 156 -12.75 2.09 -19.99
N ASN A 157 -11.52 2.26 -19.52
CA ASN A 157 -10.51 3.18 -20.08
C ASN A 157 -9.49 2.41 -20.90
#